data_AF-A0A6C0IE06-F1
#
_entry.id   AF-A0A6C0IE06-F1
#
_cell.length_a   1.000
_cell.length_b   1.000
_cell.length_c   1.000
_cell.angle_alpha   90.00
_cell.angle_beta   90.00
_cell.angle_gamma   90.00
#
_symmetry.space_group_name_H-M   'P 1'
#
loop_
_entity.id
_entity.type
_entity.pdbx_description
1 polymer ?
#
loop_
_entity_poly.entity_id
_entity_poly.type
_entity_poly.pdbx_seq_one_letter_code
_entity_poly.pdbx_strand_id
1 'polypeptide(L)'
;MDTTILRGVTLPTPTFRKVDLSTSLQSMKHYSKLESTIPPMKQIFNIKNESNILFDNEYTIHNIQFTEDNKIKGNCVLKTMFKNNLIDVDSYLKVTHLLDPIHFIKNKYSEEGIKEKLENPWNQAYVETMASYALGKLREQDVSPHFNLFYGAYTSVADKYSYNISDEVESYRMYRWFWNGIENEQITIEVEGDDEVIKAELLSEIMVKPEFCIESSNNDDNDLIEELKGVDLESSKNDLESLDSASLTTVSAKDDSTNSYASNDSDDCNVFLTVKNFPVMMIFTEKNNSTMDDLLENFKEVGAEPDSELWEDKWSAWLFQIIASLTVIQTLFKFTHNDLHTNNIVWSYTEQKFLYYITLNKIIYKIPTYGKIFKIIDFGRSIFSLNEHLFISDDFCEGNDADTQYNFPPLSEKTNEPIVYPNFSFDLTRLSISLIEGLFPEKPRDRLNAKILSKEKGRIVKETISDLYNMLWLWLIDEKGENILFDDNDYERFPDFQLYVHISLHCKNGVPKDQLKQKVFKKYMIKDINIPKDTKLYSLYV
;
A
#
# COMPACT_ATOMS: atom_id res chain seq x y z
N MET A 1 8.64 28.59 19.63
CA MET A 1 7.94 27.50 20.34
C MET A 1 8.91 26.35 20.39
N ASP A 2 9.00 25.64 21.51
CA ASP A 2 9.87 24.47 21.63
C ASP A 2 9.41 23.43 20.59
N THR A 3 10.18 23.26 19.51
CA THR A 3 9.82 22.47 18.31
C THR A 3 9.77 20.96 18.59
N THR A 4 10.08 20.56 19.82
CA THR A 4 10.09 19.17 20.28
C THR A 4 8.71 18.67 20.70
N ILE A 5 7.71 19.54 20.93
CA ILE A 5 6.40 19.14 21.47
C ILE A 5 5.32 19.22 20.39
N LEU A 6 4.91 18.05 19.87
CA LEU A 6 3.79 17.93 18.94
C LEU A 6 2.56 17.38 19.69
N ARG A 7 1.59 18.27 19.97
CA ARG A 7 0.36 17.97 20.73
C ARG A 7 0.59 17.24 22.07
N GLY A 8 1.64 17.61 22.80
CA GLY A 8 1.97 17.04 24.10
C GLY A 8 2.85 15.79 24.05
N VAL A 9 3.30 15.36 22.86
CA VAL A 9 4.33 14.34 22.68
C VAL A 9 5.66 15.03 22.41
N THR A 10 6.65 14.75 23.26
CA THR A 10 8.03 15.08 22.93
C THR A 10 8.54 14.05 21.93
N LEU A 11 8.59 14.41 20.64
CA LEU A 11 9.23 13.54 19.65
C LEU A 11 10.76 13.67 19.84
N PRO A 12 11.50 12.55 19.94
CA PRO A 12 12.95 12.63 20.04
C PRO A 12 13.49 13.29 18.78
N THR A 13 14.47 14.19 18.94
CA THR A 13 15.20 14.72 17.79
C THR A 13 15.84 13.54 17.06
N PRO A 14 15.57 13.35 15.75
CA PRO A 14 16.14 12.25 15.01
C PRO A 14 17.65 12.31 15.08
N THR A 15 18.24 11.22 15.53
CA THR A 15 19.69 11.05 15.56
C THR A 15 20.10 10.03 14.52
N PHE A 16 21.40 9.93 14.27
CA PHE A 16 21.95 8.94 13.37
C PHE A 16 23.17 8.29 13.99
N ARG A 17 23.52 7.11 13.49
CA ARG A 17 24.71 6.37 13.91
C ARG A 17 25.67 6.27 12.75
N LYS A 18 26.96 6.50 13.03
CA LYS A 18 28.02 6.27 12.06
C LYS A 18 28.67 4.93 12.38
N VAL A 19 28.44 3.95 11.52
CA VAL A 19 28.92 2.57 11.72
C VAL A 19 29.35 2.03 10.37
N ASP A 20 30.55 1.45 10.33
CA ASP A 20 30.98 0.72 9.14
C ASP A 20 30.16 -0.57 9.00
N LEU A 21 29.64 -0.82 7.79
CA LEU A 21 28.88 -2.03 7.50
C LEU A 21 29.77 -3.25 7.72
N SER A 22 29.22 -4.31 8.30
CA SER A 22 29.96 -5.54 8.53
C SER A 22 30.43 -6.15 7.20
N THR A 23 31.57 -6.82 7.20
CA THR A 23 32.08 -7.51 6.00
C THR A 23 31.07 -8.55 5.49
N SER A 24 30.38 -9.26 6.38
CA SER A 24 29.36 -10.25 6.03
C SER A 24 28.16 -9.62 5.30
N LEU A 25 27.72 -8.44 5.73
CA LEU A 25 26.62 -7.71 5.09
C LEU A 25 27.05 -7.17 3.73
N GLN A 26 28.26 -6.62 3.62
CA GLN A 26 28.80 -6.14 2.33
C GLN A 26 29.01 -7.26 1.31
N SER A 27 29.26 -8.49 1.76
CA SER A 27 29.47 -9.67 0.92
C SER A 27 28.22 -10.54 0.76
N MET A 28 27.02 -9.99 0.95
CA MET A 28 25.79 -10.75 0.82
C MET A 28 25.56 -11.22 -0.63
N LYS A 29 24.92 -12.38 -0.81
CA LYS A 29 24.58 -12.89 -2.14
C LYS A 29 23.46 -12.06 -2.78
N HIS A 30 23.44 -12.01 -4.11
CA HIS A 30 22.41 -11.36 -4.94
C HIS A 30 22.36 -9.83 -4.91
N TYR A 31 23.18 -9.19 -4.07
CA TYR A 31 23.18 -7.75 -3.87
C TYR A 31 24.62 -7.26 -3.78
N SER A 32 24.90 -6.12 -4.39
CA SER A 32 26.22 -5.51 -4.40
C SER A 32 26.13 -3.99 -4.20
N LYS A 33 27.26 -3.37 -3.81
CA LYS A 33 27.33 -1.91 -3.58
C LYS A 33 26.29 -1.41 -2.56
N LEU A 34 26.21 -2.09 -1.42
CA LEU A 34 25.32 -1.65 -0.34
C LEU A 34 25.75 -0.27 0.18
N GLU A 35 24.80 0.66 0.23
CA GLU A 35 24.97 1.96 0.87
C GLU A 35 23.82 2.21 1.84
N SER A 36 24.13 2.72 3.03
CA SER A 36 23.13 2.96 4.05
C SER A 36 22.58 4.39 4.06
N THR A 37 23.25 5.30 3.34
CA THR A 37 22.92 6.73 3.38
C THR A 37 22.08 7.10 2.17
N ILE A 38 20.79 7.35 2.39
CA ILE A 38 19.87 7.77 1.33
C ILE A 38 19.72 9.31 1.30
N PRO A 39 19.36 9.91 0.15
CA PRO A 39 19.28 11.36 0.01
C PRO A 39 18.44 12.07 1.09
N PRO A 40 17.24 11.60 1.49
CA PRO A 40 16.44 12.32 2.48
C PRO A 40 17.04 12.38 3.89
N MET A 41 17.90 11.41 4.24
CA MET A 41 18.62 11.43 5.51
C MET A 41 19.47 12.70 5.64
N LYS A 42 20.09 13.14 4.53
CA LYS A 42 20.95 14.33 4.53
C LYS A 42 20.20 15.58 4.97
N GLN A 43 18.93 15.69 4.56
CA GLN A 43 18.06 16.80 4.93
C GLN A 43 17.60 16.69 6.39
N ILE A 44 17.04 15.54 6.79
CA ILE A 44 16.47 15.35 8.14
C ILE A 44 17.53 15.49 9.24
N PHE A 45 18.70 14.88 9.03
CA PHE A 45 19.76 14.84 10.03
C PHE A 45 20.79 15.96 9.86
N ASN A 46 20.56 16.89 8.92
CA ASN A 46 21.47 17.99 8.60
C ASN A 46 22.93 17.51 8.35
N ILE A 47 23.06 16.41 7.60
CA ILE A 47 24.34 15.80 7.27
C ILE A 47 24.95 16.52 6.07
N LYS A 48 26.22 16.92 6.18
CA LYS A 48 26.94 17.56 5.07
C LYS A 48 27.63 16.56 4.16
N ASN A 49 28.68 15.90 4.65
CA ASN A 49 29.60 15.09 3.85
C ASN A 49 29.85 13.70 4.45
N GLU A 50 28.96 13.22 5.32
CA GLU A 50 29.13 11.92 5.95
C GLU A 50 28.47 10.82 5.10
N SER A 51 29.12 9.67 5.04
CA SER A 51 28.63 8.42 4.47
C SER A 51 28.61 7.34 5.54
N ASN A 52 28.01 6.18 5.24
CA ASN A 52 27.84 5.05 6.16
C ASN A 52 27.04 5.42 7.41
N ILE A 53 25.98 6.16 7.20
CA ILE A 53 25.06 6.60 8.23
C ILE A 53 23.91 5.61 8.31
N LEU A 54 23.58 5.21 9.52
CA LEU A 54 22.44 4.38 9.85
C LEU A 54 21.40 5.21 10.59
N PHE A 55 20.14 4.82 10.41
CA PHE A 55 19.06 5.22 11.29
C PHE A 55 19.38 4.86 12.77
N ASP A 56 18.80 5.62 13.69
CA ASP A 56 18.96 5.45 15.15
C ASP A 56 17.94 4.47 15.77
N ASN A 57 17.54 3.45 15.01
CA ASN A 57 16.77 2.34 15.54
C ASN A 57 17.64 1.46 16.48
N GLU A 58 17.02 0.75 17.42
CA GLU A 58 17.73 -0.07 18.43
C GLU A 58 18.55 -1.24 17.84
N TYR A 59 18.35 -1.56 16.56
CA TYR A 59 18.94 -2.72 15.88
C TYR A 59 20.06 -2.29 14.93
N THR A 60 21.12 -3.09 14.84
CA THR A 60 22.15 -2.97 13.80
C THR A 60 22.31 -4.29 13.07
N ILE A 61 22.07 -4.30 11.76
CA ILE A 61 22.14 -5.52 10.95
C ILE A 61 23.62 -5.90 10.72
N HIS A 62 23.98 -7.13 11.09
CA HIS A 62 25.30 -7.70 10.85
C HIS A 62 25.33 -8.72 9.72
N ASN A 63 24.25 -9.47 9.52
CA ASN A 63 24.15 -10.46 8.47
C ASN A 63 22.68 -10.75 8.15
N ILE A 64 22.43 -11.23 6.94
CA ILE A 64 21.11 -11.64 6.47
C ILE A 64 21.19 -13.12 6.07
N GLN A 65 20.20 -13.90 6.49
CA GLN A 65 20.02 -15.28 6.06
C GLN A 65 18.62 -15.41 5.48
N PHE A 66 18.52 -15.74 4.20
CA PHE A 66 17.23 -15.99 3.57
C PHE A 66 16.66 -17.34 4.03
N THR A 67 15.33 -17.43 4.12
CA THR A 67 14.65 -18.65 4.56
C THR A 67 14.71 -19.77 3.52
N GLU A 68 14.88 -19.41 2.25
CA GLU A 68 15.02 -20.30 1.11
C GLU A 68 16.22 -19.87 0.26
N ASP A 69 17.00 -20.82 -0.24
CA ASP A 69 18.26 -20.56 -0.95
C ASP A 69 18.09 -19.74 -2.24
N ASN A 70 16.91 -19.79 -2.86
CA ASN A 70 16.60 -19.09 -4.10
C ASN A 70 15.84 -17.76 -3.89
N LYS A 71 15.40 -17.44 -2.65
CA LYS A 71 14.68 -16.20 -2.38
C LYS A 71 15.64 -15.04 -2.23
N ILE A 72 15.40 -14.00 -3.02
CA ILE A 72 16.16 -12.74 -2.99
C ILE A 72 15.42 -11.62 -2.24
N LYS A 73 14.14 -11.79 -1.89
CA LYS A 73 13.30 -10.87 -1.10
C LYS A 73 12.33 -11.64 -0.20
N GLY A 74 11.65 -10.95 0.72
CA GLY A 74 10.64 -11.52 1.60
C GLY A 74 11.18 -12.01 2.95
N ASN A 75 10.60 -13.11 3.47
CA ASN A 75 10.92 -13.63 4.79
C ASN A 75 12.41 -14.00 4.93
N CYS A 76 13.07 -13.44 5.93
CA CYS A 76 14.48 -13.67 6.22
C CYS A 76 14.75 -13.66 7.74
N VAL A 77 15.93 -14.14 8.13
CA VAL A 77 16.45 -14.06 9.49
C VAL A 77 17.59 -13.04 9.49
N LEU A 78 17.46 -12.00 10.30
CA LEU A 78 18.49 -11.01 10.50
C LEU A 78 19.30 -11.33 11.73
N LYS A 79 20.61 -11.35 11.57
CA LYS A 79 21.53 -11.35 12.70
C LYS A 79 21.81 -9.91 13.06
N THR A 80 21.28 -9.44 14.19
CA THR A 80 21.30 -8.04 14.60
C THR A 80 21.95 -7.85 15.96
N MET A 81 22.62 -6.71 16.16
CA MET A 81 23.01 -6.27 17.49
C MET A 81 21.86 -5.46 18.11
N PHE A 82 21.39 -5.92 19.26
CA PHE A 82 20.37 -5.27 20.08
C PHE A 82 20.85 -5.15 21.52
N LYS A 83 20.97 -3.91 22.03
CA LYS A 83 21.45 -3.63 23.41
C LYS A 83 22.74 -4.38 23.76
N ASN A 84 23.71 -4.37 22.85
CA ASN A 84 25.00 -5.06 22.91
C ASN A 84 24.97 -6.59 22.86
N ASN A 85 23.82 -7.20 22.55
CA ASN A 85 23.69 -8.64 22.34
C ASN A 85 23.43 -8.94 20.88
N LEU A 86 24.09 -9.96 20.36
CA LEU A 86 23.86 -10.46 19.01
C LEU A 86 22.68 -11.43 19.05
N ILE A 87 21.61 -11.11 18.35
CA ILE A 87 20.37 -11.87 18.31
C ILE A 87 19.96 -12.17 16.87
N ASP A 88 19.29 -13.29 16.67
CA ASP A 88 18.65 -13.62 15.40
C ASP A 88 17.17 -13.19 15.48
N VAL A 89 16.69 -12.53 14.43
CA VAL A 89 15.36 -11.91 14.40
C VAL A 89 14.64 -12.28 13.11
N ASP A 90 13.47 -12.90 13.24
CA ASP A 90 12.57 -13.13 12.12
C ASP A 90 12.09 -11.81 11.55
N SER A 91 12.33 -11.63 10.25
CA SER A 91 12.19 -10.35 9.57
C SER A 91 11.66 -10.52 8.16
N TYR A 92 11.32 -9.41 7.53
CA TYR A 92 10.90 -9.32 6.15
C TYR A 92 11.78 -8.30 5.42
N LEU A 93 12.27 -8.67 4.24
CA LEU A 93 12.98 -7.79 3.33
C LEU A 93 12.04 -7.38 2.18
N LYS A 94 11.60 -6.12 2.19
CA LYS A 94 10.97 -5.50 1.02
C LYS A 94 12.06 -4.95 0.10
N VAL A 95 11.91 -5.17 -1.21
CA VAL A 95 12.84 -4.69 -2.23
C VAL A 95 12.06 -3.87 -3.24
N THR A 96 12.31 -2.57 -3.26
CA THR A 96 11.62 -1.60 -4.13
C THR A 96 12.60 -1.08 -5.17
N HIS A 97 12.14 -0.84 -6.40
CA HIS A 97 12.99 -0.30 -7.45
C HIS A 97 13.34 1.18 -7.17
N LEU A 98 14.54 1.63 -7.57
CA LEU A 98 14.91 3.06 -7.48
C LEU A 98 14.69 3.81 -8.81
N LEU A 99 14.59 3.07 -9.90
CA LEU A 99 14.27 3.55 -11.24
C LEU A 99 13.03 2.79 -11.72
N ASP A 100 12.17 3.41 -12.51
CA ASP A 100 11.06 2.68 -13.12
C ASP A 100 11.63 1.58 -14.07
N PRO A 101 11.30 0.29 -13.87
CA PRO A 101 11.86 -0.79 -14.66
C PRO A 101 11.55 -0.67 -16.15
N ILE A 102 10.34 -0.24 -16.51
CA ILE A 102 9.89 -0.17 -17.90
C ILE A 102 10.61 0.96 -18.65
N HIS A 103 10.75 2.13 -18.04
CA HIS A 103 11.51 3.27 -18.52
C HIS A 103 13.00 2.94 -18.63
N PHE A 104 13.54 2.17 -17.68
CA PHE A 104 14.91 1.69 -17.77
C PHE A 104 15.11 0.77 -18.98
N ILE A 105 14.25 -0.22 -19.18
CA ILE A 105 14.32 -1.16 -20.32
C ILE A 105 14.15 -0.43 -21.65
N LYS A 106 13.22 0.52 -21.72
CA LYS A 106 12.98 1.37 -22.90
C LYS A 106 14.11 2.38 -23.15
N ASN A 107 15.15 2.43 -22.30
CA ASN A 107 16.24 3.42 -22.33
C ASN A 107 15.72 4.87 -22.31
N LYS A 108 14.63 5.14 -21.58
CA LYS A 108 14.10 6.49 -21.38
C LYS A 108 14.97 7.33 -20.43
N TYR A 109 15.80 6.69 -19.60
CA TYR A 109 16.75 7.41 -18.76
C TYR A 109 18.07 7.67 -19.50
N SER A 110 18.52 8.93 -19.52
CA SER A 110 19.91 9.28 -19.81
C SER A 110 20.80 8.99 -18.60
N GLU A 111 22.13 8.97 -18.78
CA GLU A 111 23.06 8.80 -17.64
C GLU A 111 22.85 9.87 -16.54
N GLU A 112 22.60 11.13 -16.93
CA GLU A 112 22.29 12.19 -15.96
C GLU A 112 20.90 11.99 -15.36
N GLY A 113 19.90 11.55 -16.13
CA GLY A 113 18.55 11.29 -15.64
C GLY A 113 18.49 10.16 -14.60
N ILE A 114 19.32 9.11 -14.76
CA ILE A 114 19.50 8.07 -13.73
C ILE A 114 20.01 8.71 -12.44
N LYS A 115 21.07 9.53 -12.54
CA LYS A 115 21.67 10.18 -11.38
C LYS A 115 20.68 11.13 -10.68
N GLU A 116 19.94 11.93 -11.45
CA GLU A 116 18.89 12.81 -10.93
C GLU A 116 17.83 12.03 -10.16
N LYS A 117 17.31 10.92 -10.70
CA LYS A 117 16.31 10.06 -10.02
C LYS A 117 16.85 9.40 -8.75
N LEU A 118 18.12 8.98 -8.75
CA LEU A 118 18.78 8.38 -7.58
C LEU A 118 19.16 9.41 -6.49
N GLU A 119 19.40 10.67 -6.87
CA GLU A 119 19.67 11.76 -5.94
C GLU A 119 18.40 12.48 -5.47
N ASN A 120 17.25 12.22 -6.11
CA ASN A 120 15.97 12.82 -5.77
C ASN A 120 15.50 12.39 -4.36
N PRO A 121 15.37 13.31 -3.39
CA PRO A 121 14.86 12.97 -2.06
C PRO A 121 13.38 12.56 -2.06
N TRP A 122 12.64 12.82 -3.14
CA TRP A 122 11.24 12.41 -3.28
C TRP A 122 11.07 11.06 -3.98
N ASN A 123 12.16 10.37 -4.34
CA ASN A 123 12.07 9.02 -4.88
C ASN A 123 11.17 8.16 -3.97
N GLN A 124 10.14 7.56 -4.57
CA GLN A 124 9.13 6.74 -3.87
C GLN A 124 9.74 5.79 -2.82
N ALA A 125 10.78 5.04 -3.19
CA ALA A 125 11.39 4.06 -2.30
C ALA A 125 12.06 4.71 -1.08
N TYR A 126 12.57 5.95 -1.21
CA TYR A 126 13.10 6.71 -0.09
C TYR A 126 12.00 7.28 0.80
N VAL A 127 10.89 7.75 0.22
CA VAL A 127 9.71 8.21 0.97
C VAL A 127 9.15 7.07 1.81
N GLU A 128 9.01 5.87 1.23
CA GLU A 128 8.59 4.67 1.94
C GLU A 128 9.54 4.32 3.08
N THR A 129 10.84 4.41 2.85
CA THR A 129 11.86 4.15 3.88
C THR A 129 11.73 5.11 5.06
N MET A 130 11.53 6.40 4.78
CA MET A 130 11.39 7.41 5.83
C MET A 130 10.10 7.23 6.63
N ALA A 131 8.99 6.85 5.99
CA ALA A 131 7.75 6.49 6.67
C ALA A 131 7.94 5.24 7.54
N SER A 132 8.54 4.17 6.99
CA SER A 132 8.83 2.92 7.70
C SER A 132 9.69 3.15 8.93
N TYR A 133 10.72 4.00 8.82
CA TYR A 133 11.54 4.42 9.95
C TYR A 133 10.72 5.17 11.01
N ALA A 134 9.98 6.22 10.62
CA ALA A 134 9.22 7.05 11.57
C ALA A 134 8.15 6.25 12.33
N LEU A 135 7.41 5.39 11.62
CA LEU A 135 6.40 4.50 12.20
C LEU A 135 7.04 3.38 13.02
N GLY A 136 8.18 2.87 12.58
CA GLY A 136 9.01 1.94 13.35
C GLY A 136 9.48 2.53 14.68
N LYS A 137 9.80 3.82 14.75
CA LYS A 137 10.11 4.50 16.02
C LYS A 137 8.89 4.59 16.95
N LEU A 138 7.68 4.79 16.43
CA LEU A 138 6.47 4.72 17.25
C LEU A 138 6.26 3.32 17.84
N ARG A 139 6.59 2.27 17.08
CA ARG A 139 6.53 0.88 17.56
C ARG A 139 7.60 0.61 18.62
N GLU A 140 8.85 0.99 18.36
CA GLU A 140 9.99 0.80 19.26
C GLU A 140 9.76 1.47 20.63
N GLN A 141 9.15 2.67 20.63
CA GLN A 141 8.82 3.41 21.85
C GLN A 141 7.47 3.00 22.48
N ASP A 142 6.83 1.94 21.97
CA ASP A 142 5.53 1.44 22.42
C ASP A 142 4.44 2.55 22.47
N VAL A 143 4.47 3.45 21.48
CA VAL A 143 3.44 4.50 21.28
C VAL A 143 2.20 3.90 20.64
N SER A 144 2.38 2.97 19.71
CA SER A 144 1.31 2.22 19.06
C SER A 144 1.79 0.82 18.67
N PRO A 145 0.97 -0.23 18.83
CA PRO A 145 1.32 -1.58 18.40
C PRO A 145 1.07 -1.84 16.91
N HIS A 146 0.51 -0.86 16.18
CA HIS A 146 0.00 -1.01 14.82
C HIS A 146 0.99 -0.65 13.71
N PHE A 147 2.28 -0.66 14.02
CA PHE A 147 3.36 -0.41 13.05
C PHE A 147 4.41 -1.51 13.20
N ASN A 148 5.06 -1.85 12.09
CA ASN A 148 6.17 -2.81 12.11
C ASN A 148 7.39 -2.20 12.77
N LEU A 149 8.17 -3.03 13.47
CA LEU A 149 9.56 -2.67 13.77
C LEU A 149 10.32 -2.45 12.46
N PHE A 150 11.22 -1.47 12.48
CA PHE A 150 12.13 -1.14 11.38
C PHE A 150 13.56 -1.49 11.80
N TYR A 151 14.20 -2.39 11.05
CA TYR A 151 15.53 -2.90 11.38
C TYR A 151 16.65 -2.18 10.62
N GLY A 152 16.34 -1.57 9.48
CA GLY A 152 17.31 -0.80 8.69
C GLY A 152 16.91 -0.78 7.22
N ALA A 153 17.64 0.01 6.44
CA ALA A 153 17.46 0.06 5.00
C ALA A 153 18.76 0.41 4.28
N TYR A 154 18.90 -0.07 3.04
CA TYR A 154 20.10 0.11 2.23
C TYR A 154 19.73 0.24 0.75
N THR A 155 20.41 1.12 0.02
CA THR A 155 20.42 1.03 -1.44
C THR A 155 21.41 -0.03 -1.87
N SER A 156 21.14 -0.68 -2.98
CA SER A 156 21.98 -1.77 -3.51
C SER A 156 21.76 -1.93 -5.01
N VAL A 157 22.64 -2.68 -5.67
CA VAL A 157 22.43 -3.21 -7.01
C VAL A 157 22.10 -4.69 -6.89
N ALA A 158 20.87 -5.05 -7.24
CA ALA A 158 20.42 -6.44 -7.27
C ALA A 158 20.93 -7.14 -8.54
N ASP A 159 21.46 -8.36 -8.40
CA ASP A 159 21.90 -9.17 -9.53
C ASP A 159 20.73 -9.44 -10.51
N LYS A 160 19.53 -9.63 -9.94
CA LYS A 160 18.25 -9.79 -10.63
C LYS A 160 17.16 -9.05 -9.86
N TYR A 161 16.28 -8.34 -10.56
CA TYR A 161 15.08 -7.71 -10.01
C TYR A 161 13.85 -8.12 -10.83
N SER A 162 12.87 -8.73 -10.18
CA SER A 162 11.62 -9.20 -10.78
C SER A 162 10.51 -8.18 -10.53
N TYR A 163 9.93 -7.67 -11.61
CA TYR A 163 8.82 -6.72 -11.64
C TYR A 163 7.56 -7.42 -12.15
N ASN A 164 6.45 -7.30 -11.42
CA ASN A 164 5.18 -7.92 -11.82
C ASN A 164 4.64 -7.15 -13.04
N ILE A 165 4.26 -7.88 -14.08
CA ILE A 165 3.64 -7.37 -15.31
C ILE A 165 2.41 -8.20 -15.71
N SER A 166 1.77 -8.91 -14.76
CA SER A 166 0.63 -9.79 -15.03
C SER A 166 -0.44 -9.09 -15.87
N ASP A 167 -0.77 -7.85 -15.53
CA ASP A 167 -1.84 -7.10 -16.17
C ASP A 167 -1.38 -6.47 -17.50
N GLU A 168 -0.10 -6.12 -17.62
CA GLU A 168 0.44 -5.43 -18.79
C GLU A 168 1.08 -6.35 -19.83
N VAL A 169 1.30 -7.63 -19.52
CA VAL A 169 2.09 -8.53 -20.39
C VAL A 169 1.52 -8.62 -21.80
N GLU A 170 0.19 -8.69 -21.94
CA GLU A 170 -0.50 -8.77 -23.22
C GLU A 170 -0.35 -7.50 -24.06
N SER A 171 -0.28 -6.35 -23.41
CA SER A 171 0.04 -5.08 -24.07
C SER A 171 1.53 -5.00 -24.40
N TYR A 172 2.41 -5.32 -23.46
CA TYR A 172 3.86 -5.21 -23.62
C TYR A 172 4.41 -6.08 -24.74
N ARG A 173 3.90 -7.31 -24.90
CA ARG A 173 4.28 -8.22 -25.99
C ARG A 173 3.91 -7.71 -27.38
N MET A 174 3.07 -6.69 -27.51
CA MET A 174 2.79 -6.05 -28.81
C MET A 174 3.90 -5.09 -29.24
N TYR A 175 4.77 -4.66 -28.33
CA TYR A 175 5.80 -3.66 -28.61
C TYR A 175 7.17 -4.26 -28.91
N ARG A 176 7.92 -3.60 -29.80
CA ARG A 176 9.26 -4.03 -30.21
C ARG A 176 10.28 -4.05 -29.06
N TRP A 177 10.16 -3.13 -28.10
CA TRP A 177 11.09 -3.03 -26.97
C TRP A 177 11.09 -4.30 -26.11
N PHE A 178 9.93 -4.95 -25.94
CA PHE A 178 9.79 -6.16 -25.14
C PHE A 178 10.60 -7.31 -25.73
N TRP A 179 10.39 -7.59 -27.02
CA TRP A 179 11.12 -8.64 -27.73
C TRP A 179 12.60 -8.34 -27.90
N ASN A 180 12.96 -7.08 -28.18
CA ASN A 180 14.37 -6.68 -28.22
C ASN A 180 15.04 -6.89 -26.86
N GLY A 181 14.34 -6.63 -25.75
CA GLY A 181 14.85 -6.86 -24.41
C GLY A 181 15.14 -8.35 -24.15
N ILE A 182 14.25 -9.24 -24.58
CA ILE A 182 14.41 -10.70 -24.47
C ILE A 182 15.57 -11.18 -25.35
N GLU A 183 15.57 -10.80 -26.63
CA GLU A 183 16.57 -11.23 -27.62
C GLU A 183 18.00 -10.79 -27.26
N ASN A 184 18.14 -9.64 -26.58
CA ASN A 184 19.41 -9.13 -26.10
C ASN A 184 19.75 -9.56 -24.66
N GLU A 185 18.97 -10.48 -24.07
CA GLU A 185 19.13 -10.98 -22.69
C GLU A 185 19.12 -9.88 -21.59
N GLN A 186 18.50 -8.73 -21.89
CA GLN A 186 18.31 -7.63 -20.94
C GLN A 186 17.19 -7.95 -19.95
N ILE A 187 16.15 -8.63 -20.43
CA ILE A 187 15.00 -9.06 -19.64
C ILE A 187 14.76 -10.57 -19.80
N THR A 188 14.18 -11.20 -18.79
CA THR A 188 13.69 -12.58 -18.83
C THR A 188 12.28 -12.64 -18.26
N ILE A 189 11.40 -13.45 -18.83
CA ILE A 189 10.04 -13.64 -18.32
C ILE A 189 9.99 -14.89 -17.44
N GLU A 190 9.43 -14.75 -16.25
CA GLU A 190 9.24 -15.79 -15.26
C GLU A 190 7.75 -15.82 -14.88
N VAL A 191 7.15 -17.01 -14.82
CA VAL A 191 5.75 -17.18 -14.38
C VAL A 191 5.77 -17.87 -13.02
N GLU A 192 5.13 -17.26 -12.01
CA GLU A 192 4.92 -17.85 -10.69
C GLU A 192 3.47 -18.30 -10.55
N GLY A 193 3.25 -19.44 -9.90
CA GLY A 193 1.93 -20.04 -9.71
C GLY A 193 2.07 -21.40 -9.02
N ASP A 194 0.95 -21.98 -8.58
CA ASP A 194 0.96 -23.26 -7.88
C ASP A 194 1.03 -24.48 -8.82
N ASP A 195 0.46 -24.37 -10.02
CA ASP A 195 0.43 -25.46 -11.00
C ASP A 195 1.52 -25.31 -12.09
N GLU A 196 2.49 -26.23 -12.10
CA GLU A 196 3.59 -26.23 -13.06
C GLU A 196 3.16 -26.41 -14.53
N VAL A 197 2.01 -27.06 -14.78
CA VAL A 197 1.48 -27.22 -16.14
C VAL A 197 0.94 -25.88 -16.63
N ILE A 198 0.12 -25.20 -15.82
CA ILE A 198 -0.46 -23.89 -16.15
C ILE A 198 0.65 -22.86 -16.38
N LYS A 199 1.66 -22.83 -15.50
CA LYS A 199 2.83 -21.94 -15.67
C LYS A 199 3.55 -22.15 -16.99
N ALA A 200 3.78 -23.42 -17.38
CA ALA A 200 4.48 -23.75 -18.61
C ALA A 200 3.64 -23.40 -19.85
N GLU A 201 2.33 -23.63 -19.81
CA GLU A 201 1.39 -23.26 -20.87
C GLU A 201 1.35 -21.74 -21.05
N LEU A 202 1.14 -20.98 -19.96
CA LEU A 202 1.11 -19.52 -20.00
C LEU A 202 2.43 -18.92 -20.47
N LEU A 203 3.57 -19.42 -19.97
CA LEU A 203 4.88 -18.97 -20.46
C LEU A 203 5.03 -19.25 -21.96
N SER A 204 4.59 -20.43 -22.43
CA SER A 204 4.68 -20.78 -23.85
C SER A 204 3.82 -19.86 -24.73
N GLU A 205 2.66 -19.44 -24.24
CA GLU A 205 1.76 -18.50 -24.89
C GLU A 205 2.39 -17.11 -24.97
N ILE A 206 2.88 -16.56 -23.84
CA ILE A 206 3.51 -15.24 -23.77
C ILE A 206 4.73 -15.18 -24.71
N MET A 207 5.50 -16.27 -24.82
CA MET A 207 6.69 -16.35 -25.65
C MET A 207 6.41 -16.48 -27.17
N VAL A 208 5.15 -16.45 -27.60
CA VAL A 208 4.80 -16.34 -29.03
C VAL A 208 4.90 -14.88 -29.49
N LYS A 209 5.91 -14.58 -30.30
CA LYS A 209 6.13 -13.25 -30.89
C LYS A 209 5.08 -12.94 -31.97
N PRO A 210 4.37 -11.81 -31.89
CA PRO A 210 3.46 -11.36 -32.94
C PRO A 210 4.18 -11.14 -34.28
N GLU A 211 3.47 -11.30 -35.41
CA GLU A 211 4.03 -11.07 -36.75
C GLU A 211 4.47 -9.61 -36.96
N PHE A 212 3.77 -8.68 -36.32
CA PHE A 212 4.06 -7.25 -36.34
C PHE A 212 4.17 -6.72 -34.91
N CYS A 213 5.25 -6.00 -34.62
CA CYS A 213 5.42 -5.31 -33.35
C CYS A 213 5.34 -3.79 -33.55
N ILE A 214 4.68 -3.11 -32.63
CA ILE A 214 4.57 -1.65 -32.60
C ILE A 214 5.94 -1.04 -32.28
N GLU A 215 6.38 -0.07 -33.09
CA GLU A 215 7.54 0.76 -32.78
C GLU A 215 7.10 1.86 -31.82
N SER A 216 7.69 1.95 -30.62
CA SER A 216 7.46 3.12 -29.76
C SER A 216 8.23 4.30 -30.35
N SER A 217 7.58 5.14 -31.15
CA SER A 217 8.13 6.45 -31.47
C SER A 217 8.14 7.30 -30.20
N ASN A 218 9.25 7.98 -29.94
CA ASN A 218 9.53 8.74 -28.72
C ASN A 218 8.63 9.99 -28.46
N ASN A 219 7.38 10.05 -28.91
CA ASN A 219 6.47 11.14 -28.56
C ASN A 219 5.02 10.63 -28.59
N ASP A 220 4.28 10.91 -27.52
CA ASP A 220 2.83 10.84 -27.33
C ASP A 220 2.13 9.59 -27.89
N ASP A 221 1.86 8.64 -27.00
CA ASP A 221 1.10 7.39 -27.24
C ASP A 221 -0.35 7.61 -27.76
N ASN A 222 -0.80 8.86 -27.89
CA ASN A 222 -2.16 9.21 -28.33
C ASN A 222 -2.37 9.25 -29.86
N ASP A 223 -1.33 9.44 -30.69
CA ASP A 223 -1.54 9.71 -32.13
C ASP A 223 -1.53 8.45 -33.02
N LEU A 224 -1.10 7.29 -32.53
CA LEU A 224 -0.96 6.07 -33.36
C LEU A 224 -2.21 5.17 -33.38
N ILE A 225 -3.19 5.40 -32.50
CA ILE A 225 -4.42 4.60 -32.42
C ILE A 225 -5.38 4.90 -33.60
N GLU A 226 -5.19 6.02 -34.33
CA GLU A 226 -6.03 6.33 -35.50
C GLU A 226 -5.80 5.43 -36.71
N GLU A 227 -4.62 4.81 -36.89
CA GLU A 227 -4.35 3.92 -38.03
C GLU A 227 -4.89 2.49 -37.86
N LEU A 228 -5.39 2.12 -36.67
CA LEU A 228 -5.95 0.80 -36.37
C LEU A 228 -7.49 0.71 -36.56
N LYS A 229 -8.15 1.77 -37.06
CA LYS A 229 -9.61 1.82 -37.30
C LYS A 229 -10.12 0.84 -38.40
N GLY A 230 -9.28 -0.02 -38.96
CA GLY A 230 -9.62 -1.00 -39.99
C GLY A 230 -9.80 -2.44 -39.52
N VAL A 231 -9.51 -2.74 -38.25
CA VAL A 231 -9.71 -4.07 -37.65
C VAL A 231 -10.86 -3.96 -36.64
N ASP A 232 -11.86 -4.82 -36.81
CA ASP A 232 -13.08 -4.85 -36.00
C ASP A 232 -12.73 -5.29 -34.56
N LEU A 233 -12.40 -4.30 -33.72
CA LEU A 233 -12.15 -4.42 -32.29
C LEU A 233 -12.98 -3.34 -31.57
N GLU A 234 -14.29 -3.49 -31.57
CA GLU A 234 -15.17 -2.77 -30.64
C GLU A 234 -15.09 -3.42 -29.24
N SER A 235 -13.97 -3.23 -28.54
CA SER A 235 -13.92 -3.40 -27.07
C SER A 235 -12.72 -2.79 -26.34
N SER A 236 -11.69 -2.27 -27.00
CA SER A 236 -10.41 -1.99 -26.32
C SER A 236 -9.86 -0.62 -26.64
N LYS A 237 -10.43 0.44 -26.06
CA LYS A 237 -9.97 1.82 -26.27
C LYS A 237 -9.62 2.64 -25.03
N ASN A 238 -9.69 2.09 -23.82
CA ASN A 238 -9.48 2.90 -22.61
C ASN A 238 -8.43 2.37 -21.60
N ASP A 239 -7.74 1.25 -21.85
CA ASP A 239 -6.95 0.63 -20.78
C ASP A 239 -5.45 0.93 -20.88
N LEU A 240 -5.09 2.20 -20.73
CA LEU A 240 -3.69 2.64 -20.74
C LEU A 240 -3.47 3.72 -19.69
N GLU A 241 -3.68 3.36 -18.42
CA GLU A 241 -3.06 3.97 -17.23
C GLU A 241 -3.50 3.19 -15.98
N SER A 242 -2.52 2.81 -15.14
CA SER A 242 -2.60 2.12 -13.84
C SER A 242 -4.01 1.79 -13.30
N LEU A 243 -4.44 0.56 -13.55
CA LEU A 243 -5.61 -0.04 -12.91
C LEU A 243 -5.13 -0.99 -11.80
N ASP A 244 -4.80 -0.42 -10.63
CA ASP A 244 -4.85 -1.19 -9.37
C ASP A 244 -6.33 -1.28 -8.96
N SER A 245 -7.10 -1.95 -9.82
CA SER A 245 -8.52 -2.18 -9.65
C SER A 245 -8.69 -3.23 -8.58
N ALA A 246 -9.25 -2.83 -7.44
CA ALA A 246 -9.92 -3.78 -6.58
C ALA A 246 -11.00 -4.43 -7.46
N SER A 247 -10.75 -5.67 -7.88
CA SER A 247 -11.61 -6.47 -8.75
C SER A 247 -13.02 -6.54 -8.16
N LEU A 248 -13.89 -5.61 -8.55
CA LEU A 248 -15.33 -5.64 -8.27
C LEU A 248 -15.96 -6.58 -9.29
N THR A 249 -15.71 -7.89 -9.16
CA THR A 249 -16.39 -8.91 -9.98
C THR A 249 -17.84 -9.04 -9.52
N THR A 250 -18.71 -8.21 -10.09
CA THR A 250 -20.15 -8.29 -9.86
C THR A 250 -20.76 -9.47 -10.62
N VAL A 251 -21.09 -10.52 -9.87
CA VAL A 251 -22.04 -11.57 -10.27
C VAL A 251 -23.42 -10.97 -10.41
N SER A 252 -23.93 -10.85 -11.65
CA SER A 252 -25.37 -10.64 -11.90
C SER A 252 -25.93 -11.71 -12.82
N ALA A 253 -27.12 -12.18 -12.46
CA ALA A 253 -27.63 -13.51 -12.74
C ALA A 253 -28.33 -13.68 -14.11
N LYS A 254 -28.04 -14.83 -14.74
CA LYS A 254 -28.86 -15.69 -15.63
C LYS A 254 -29.75 -15.01 -16.71
N ASP A 255 -29.41 -15.28 -17.98
CA ASP A 255 -30.30 -16.07 -18.85
C ASP A 255 -29.53 -16.82 -19.96
N ASP A 256 -30.14 -17.91 -20.41
CA ASP A 256 -29.59 -19.11 -21.07
C ASP A 256 -29.43 -18.96 -22.60
N SER A 257 -28.21 -19.12 -23.15
CA SER A 257 -27.99 -19.75 -24.47
C SER A 257 -26.50 -19.96 -24.81
N THR A 258 -26.11 -21.23 -24.85
CA THR A 258 -24.97 -21.86 -25.54
C THR A 258 -24.05 -20.98 -26.39
N ASN A 259 -22.82 -20.75 -25.93
CA ASN A 259 -21.61 -20.87 -26.76
C ASN A 259 -20.38 -21.11 -25.87
N SER A 260 -19.72 -22.24 -26.11
CA SER A 260 -18.48 -22.65 -25.44
C SER A 260 -17.32 -21.80 -25.94
N TYR A 261 -16.88 -20.85 -25.13
CA TYR A 261 -15.53 -20.29 -25.19
C TYR A 261 -14.81 -20.66 -23.89
N ALA A 262 -13.54 -21.02 -24.05
CA ALA A 262 -12.68 -21.60 -23.03
C ALA A 262 -12.68 -20.74 -21.75
N SER A 263 -12.72 -21.43 -20.61
CA SER A 263 -12.52 -20.84 -19.29
C SER A 263 -11.11 -20.26 -19.21
N ASN A 264 -11.01 -18.95 -18.95
CA ASN A 264 -9.79 -18.34 -18.43
C ASN A 264 -9.61 -18.85 -16.99
N ASP A 265 -8.81 -19.91 -16.83
CA ASP A 265 -8.23 -20.33 -15.54
C ASP A 265 -6.85 -19.63 -15.33
N SER A 266 -6.62 -18.46 -15.95
CA SER A 266 -5.35 -17.72 -15.89
C SER A 266 -5.16 -16.91 -14.60
N ASP A 267 -6.17 -16.82 -13.75
CA ASP A 267 -6.18 -15.95 -12.55
C ASP A 267 -5.21 -16.43 -11.44
N ASP A 268 -4.66 -17.65 -11.56
CA ASP A 268 -3.79 -18.25 -10.54
C ASP A 268 -2.27 -18.06 -10.79
N CYS A 269 -1.88 -17.40 -11.89
CA CYS A 269 -0.47 -17.20 -12.23
C CYS A 269 -0.09 -15.72 -12.30
N ASN A 270 1.08 -15.39 -11.75
CA ASN A 270 1.69 -14.06 -11.87
C ASN A 270 2.81 -14.08 -12.90
N VAL A 271 2.88 -13.05 -13.75
CA VAL A 271 3.92 -12.91 -14.76
C VAL A 271 4.92 -11.85 -14.33
N PHE A 272 6.19 -12.24 -14.24
CA PHE A 272 7.27 -11.35 -13.86
C PHE A 272 8.23 -11.11 -15.01
N LEU A 273 8.62 -9.86 -15.16
CA LEU A 273 9.75 -9.43 -15.95
C LEU A 273 10.96 -9.24 -15.04
N THR A 274 12.03 -9.99 -15.30
CA THR A 274 13.27 -9.94 -14.52
C THR A 274 14.37 -9.18 -15.27
N VAL A 275 14.92 -8.13 -14.63
CA VAL A 275 16.02 -7.28 -15.13
C VAL A 275 17.30 -7.57 -14.35
N LYS A 276 18.46 -7.58 -15.02
CA LYS A 276 19.77 -7.81 -14.38
C LYS A 276 20.41 -6.51 -13.87
N ASN A 277 21.19 -6.58 -12.79
CA ASN A 277 21.99 -5.47 -12.26
C ASN A 277 21.18 -4.19 -12.00
N PHE A 278 20.07 -4.30 -11.29
CA PHE A 278 19.10 -3.23 -11.15
C PHE A 278 19.26 -2.47 -9.81
N PRO A 279 19.23 -1.13 -9.79
CA PRO A 279 19.31 -0.36 -8.54
C PRO A 279 18.02 -0.47 -7.73
N VAL A 280 18.14 -0.85 -6.47
CA VAL A 280 17.02 -1.13 -5.57
C VAL A 280 17.23 -0.51 -4.19
N MET A 281 16.11 -0.31 -3.51
CA MET A 281 16.04 -0.02 -2.09
C MET A 281 15.63 -1.26 -1.32
N MET A 282 16.42 -1.64 -0.33
CA MET A 282 16.17 -2.75 0.57
C MET A 282 15.65 -2.21 1.90
N ILE A 283 14.45 -2.61 2.32
CA ILE A 283 13.81 -2.17 3.55
C ILE A 283 13.57 -3.39 4.44
N PHE A 284 14.13 -3.39 5.64
CA PHE A 284 14.03 -4.50 6.59
C PHE A 284 13.04 -4.17 7.70
N THR A 285 11.98 -4.97 7.81
CA THR A 285 10.91 -4.79 8.79
C THR A 285 10.60 -6.06 9.55
N GLU A 286 9.79 -5.93 10.61
CA GLU A 286 9.17 -7.06 11.30
C GLU A 286 8.43 -7.98 10.31
N LYS A 287 8.58 -9.30 10.50
CA LYS A 287 7.79 -10.29 9.77
C LYS A 287 6.34 -10.30 10.26
N ASN A 288 5.39 -10.40 9.34
CA ASN A 288 3.97 -10.54 9.63
C ASN A 288 3.46 -11.92 9.18
N ASN A 289 2.26 -12.30 9.63
CA ASN A 289 1.68 -13.59 9.31
C ASN A 289 1.04 -13.61 7.92
N SER A 290 0.18 -12.64 7.60
CA SER A 290 -0.55 -12.55 6.33
C SER A 290 -1.26 -11.18 6.22
N THR A 291 -1.96 -10.91 5.12
CA THR A 291 -2.72 -9.66 4.90
C THR A 291 -4.13 -9.73 5.50
N MET A 292 -4.81 -8.59 5.61
CA MET A 292 -6.22 -8.51 5.95
C MET A 292 -7.09 -9.04 4.80
N ASP A 293 -6.61 -8.92 3.57
CA ASP A 293 -7.25 -9.45 2.36
C ASP A 293 -7.44 -10.96 2.45
N ASP A 294 -6.38 -11.69 2.85
CA ASP A 294 -6.44 -13.15 3.06
C ASP A 294 -7.55 -13.57 4.06
N LEU A 295 -7.93 -12.68 5.00
CA LEU A 295 -8.99 -12.95 5.97
C LEU A 295 -10.40 -12.82 5.39
N LEU A 296 -10.58 -12.12 4.27
CA LEU A 296 -11.85 -12.05 3.55
C LEU A 296 -12.20 -13.39 2.90
N GLU A 297 -11.20 -14.20 2.55
CA GLU A 297 -11.40 -15.50 1.90
C GLU A 297 -11.20 -16.67 2.87
N ASN A 298 -10.41 -16.49 3.92
CA ASN A 298 -10.08 -17.53 4.89
C ASN A 298 -10.94 -17.45 6.16
N PHE A 299 -12.22 -17.81 6.04
CA PHE A 299 -13.18 -17.82 7.16
C PHE A 299 -12.75 -18.69 8.34
N LYS A 300 -11.96 -19.75 8.09
CA LYS A 300 -11.39 -20.61 9.14
C LYS A 300 -10.38 -19.85 10.00
N GLU A 301 -9.52 -19.05 9.39
CA GLU A 301 -8.55 -18.20 10.09
C GLU A 301 -9.23 -17.04 10.85
N VAL A 302 -10.38 -16.57 10.34
CA VAL A 302 -11.24 -15.65 11.08
C VAL A 302 -11.91 -16.36 12.26
N GLY A 303 -12.31 -17.62 12.09
CA GLY A 303 -13.06 -18.39 13.09
C GLY A 303 -14.49 -17.88 13.26
N ALA A 304 -15.09 -17.36 12.18
CA ALA A 304 -16.49 -16.96 12.08
C ALA A 304 -16.91 -17.00 10.61
N GLU A 305 -18.17 -17.35 10.34
CA GLU A 305 -18.74 -17.34 8.99
C GLU A 305 -19.22 -15.92 8.63
N PRO A 306 -19.16 -15.50 7.35
CA PRO A 306 -19.84 -14.30 6.86
C PRO A 306 -21.31 -14.23 7.33
N ASP A 307 -21.83 -13.02 7.49
CA ASP A 307 -23.18 -12.72 8.01
C ASP A 307 -23.46 -13.13 9.47
N SER A 308 -22.51 -13.74 10.17
CA SER A 308 -22.66 -14.03 11.60
C SER A 308 -22.37 -12.81 12.48
N GLU A 309 -23.00 -12.75 13.67
CA GLU A 309 -22.73 -11.67 14.65
C GLU A 309 -21.24 -11.66 15.07
N LEU A 310 -20.61 -12.82 15.18
CA LEU A 310 -19.20 -12.94 15.55
C LEU A 310 -18.26 -12.43 14.43
N TRP A 311 -18.63 -12.60 13.17
CA TRP A 311 -17.91 -12.05 12.02
C TRP A 311 -17.88 -10.53 12.09
N GLU A 312 -19.04 -9.90 12.18
CA GLU A 312 -19.13 -8.43 12.33
C GLU A 312 -18.43 -7.94 13.60
N ASP A 313 -18.50 -8.66 14.72
CA ASP A 313 -17.81 -8.32 15.96
C ASP A 313 -16.28 -8.32 15.82
N LYS A 314 -15.72 -9.32 15.14
CA LYS A 314 -14.28 -9.44 14.87
C LYS A 314 -13.81 -8.31 13.96
N TRP A 315 -14.46 -8.14 12.81
CA TRP A 315 -14.12 -7.11 11.85
C TRP A 315 -14.30 -5.70 12.40
N SER A 316 -15.32 -5.46 13.22
CA SER A 316 -15.46 -4.20 13.96
C SER A 316 -14.25 -3.94 14.87
N ALA A 317 -13.79 -4.96 15.61
CA ALA A 317 -12.65 -4.80 16.51
C ALA A 317 -11.34 -4.57 15.74
N TRP A 318 -11.16 -5.27 14.62
CA TRP A 318 -9.98 -5.15 13.75
C TRP A 318 -9.94 -3.81 13.03
N LEU A 319 -11.06 -3.34 12.49
CA LEU A 319 -11.15 -2.01 11.89
C LEU A 319 -10.93 -0.89 12.90
N PHE A 320 -11.32 -1.08 14.16
CA PHE A 320 -10.95 -0.12 15.21
C PHE A 320 -9.42 0.00 15.35
N GLN A 321 -8.67 -1.10 15.24
CA GLN A 321 -7.20 -1.05 15.29
C GLN A 321 -6.63 -0.20 14.13
N ILE A 322 -7.18 -0.32 12.92
CA ILE A 322 -6.79 0.48 11.75
C ILE A 322 -7.16 1.95 11.93
N ILE A 323 -8.37 2.23 12.40
CA ILE A 323 -8.80 3.60 12.70
C ILE A 323 -7.91 4.22 13.79
N ALA A 324 -7.54 3.46 14.81
CA ALA A 324 -6.65 3.91 15.87
C ALA A 324 -5.25 4.23 15.32
N SER A 325 -4.69 3.38 14.46
CA SER A 325 -3.37 3.61 13.85
C SER A 325 -3.37 4.86 12.96
N LEU A 326 -4.36 4.99 12.06
CA LEU A 326 -4.54 6.17 11.20
C LEU A 326 -4.75 7.44 12.02
N THR A 327 -5.56 7.38 13.09
CA THR A 327 -5.79 8.53 13.98
C THR A 327 -4.47 9.04 14.58
N VAL A 328 -3.60 8.12 15.02
CA VAL A 328 -2.30 8.46 15.60
C VAL A 328 -1.39 9.12 14.56
N ILE A 329 -1.23 8.53 13.37
CA ILE A 329 -0.27 9.05 12.37
C ILE A 329 -0.75 10.32 11.68
N GLN A 330 -2.05 10.46 11.45
CA GLN A 330 -2.62 11.73 10.98
C GLN A 330 -2.42 12.84 11.99
N THR A 331 -2.51 12.52 13.28
CA THR A 331 -2.31 13.47 14.36
C THR A 331 -0.85 13.87 14.52
N LEU A 332 0.07 12.91 14.47
CA LEU A 332 1.49 13.14 14.74
C LEU A 332 2.26 13.66 13.52
N PHE A 333 1.92 13.17 12.32
CA PHE A 333 2.71 13.40 11.10
C PHE A 333 1.92 14.05 9.97
N LYS A 334 0.63 14.41 10.16
CA LYS A 334 -0.25 14.84 9.07
C LYS A 334 -0.25 13.85 7.88
N PHE A 335 -0.21 12.57 8.23
CA PHE A 335 0.00 11.47 7.29
C PHE A 335 -1.25 11.17 6.46
N THR A 336 -1.09 10.91 5.16
CA THR A 336 -2.06 10.21 4.31
C THR A 336 -1.35 9.06 3.61
N HIS A 337 -1.95 7.87 3.64
CA HIS A 337 -1.38 6.68 2.99
C HIS A 337 -1.46 6.76 1.47
N ASN A 338 -2.59 7.26 0.96
CA ASN A 338 -2.93 7.40 -0.46
C ASN A 338 -3.11 6.09 -1.25
N ASP A 339 -2.88 4.95 -0.61
CA ASP A 339 -3.06 3.64 -1.25
C ASP A 339 -3.45 2.55 -0.24
N LEU A 340 -4.35 2.89 0.68
CA LEU A 340 -4.74 1.96 1.74
C LEU A 340 -5.85 1.04 1.25
N HIS A 341 -5.50 -0.20 0.95
CA HIS A 341 -6.42 -1.31 0.70
C HIS A 341 -6.07 -2.50 1.61
N THR A 342 -6.88 -3.55 1.54
CA THR A 342 -6.80 -4.75 2.40
C THR A 342 -5.46 -5.48 2.34
N ASN A 343 -4.78 -5.48 1.19
CA ASN A 343 -3.43 -6.05 1.05
C ASN A 343 -2.34 -5.21 1.75
N ASN A 344 -2.53 -3.90 1.87
CA ASN A 344 -1.62 -2.99 2.59
C ASN A 344 -1.86 -2.95 4.10
N ILE A 345 -2.67 -3.88 4.60
CA ILE A 345 -2.89 -4.10 6.02
C ILE A 345 -2.49 -5.53 6.33
N VAL A 346 -1.46 -5.70 7.15
CA VAL A 346 -0.97 -7.01 7.60
C VAL A 346 -1.31 -7.27 9.05
N TRP A 347 -1.29 -8.53 9.45
CA TRP A 347 -1.52 -8.90 10.85
C TRP A 347 -0.46 -9.85 11.40
N SER A 348 -0.31 -9.84 12.72
CA SER A 348 0.49 -10.81 13.47
C SER A 348 -0.32 -11.43 14.60
N TYR A 349 -0.03 -12.67 14.95
CA TYR A 349 -0.66 -13.31 16.12
C TYR A 349 -0.27 -12.60 17.44
N THR A 350 -1.21 -12.60 18.39
CA THR A 350 -0.96 -12.13 19.75
C THR A 350 -1.71 -12.93 20.80
N GLU A 351 -1.09 -13.13 21.96
CA GLU A 351 -1.74 -13.68 23.15
C GLU A 351 -2.52 -12.62 23.93
N GLN A 352 -2.25 -11.33 23.68
CA GLN A 352 -2.93 -10.23 24.35
C GLN A 352 -4.40 -10.23 23.94
N LYS A 353 -5.31 -10.45 24.91
CA LYS A 353 -6.75 -10.56 24.64
C LYS A 353 -7.41 -9.22 24.29
N PHE A 354 -6.90 -8.12 24.85
CA PHE A 354 -7.47 -6.79 24.69
C PHE A 354 -6.40 -5.72 24.56
N LEU A 355 -6.60 -4.79 23.63
CA LEU A 355 -5.89 -3.51 23.57
C LEU A 355 -6.74 -2.44 24.25
N TYR A 356 -6.08 -1.46 24.87
CA TYR A 356 -6.74 -0.35 25.55
C TYR A 356 -6.24 0.96 24.98
N TYR A 357 -7.18 1.82 24.59
CA TYR A 357 -6.89 3.12 24.01
C TYR A 357 -7.53 4.24 24.81
N ILE A 358 -6.91 5.41 24.82
CA ILE A 358 -7.40 6.58 25.53
C ILE A 358 -7.33 7.84 24.66
N THR A 359 -8.41 8.63 24.70
CA THR A 359 -8.48 9.97 24.09
C THR A 359 -8.01 11.04 25.09
N LEU A 360 -7.68 12.25 24.61
CA LEU A 360 -7.33 13.39 25.47
C LEU A 360 -8.47 13.77 26.41
N ASN A 361 -9.72 13.52 25.99
CA ASN A 361 -10.92 13.70 26.81
C ASN A 361 -11.22 12.52 27.76
N LYS A 362 -10.27 11.61 27.95
CA LYS A 362 -10.35 10.45 28.87
C LYS A 362 -11.46 9.45 28.54
N ILE A 363 -11.92 9.40 27.29
CA ILE A 363 -12.72 8.27 26.80
C ILE A 363 -11.77 7.10 26.59
N ILE A 364 -12.14 5.93 27.13
CA ILE A 364 -11.34 4.71 27.09
C ILE A 364 -12.07 3.63 26.30
N TYR A 365 -11.34 3.00 25.38
CA TYR A 365 -11.81 1.89 24.56
C TYR A 365 -11.06 0.62 24.93
N LYS A 366 -11.80 -0.47 25.14
CA LYS A 366 -11.27 -1.82 25.33
C LYS A 366 -11.63 -2.66 24.12
N ILE A 367 -10.63 -2.96 23.29
CA ILE A 367 -10.81 -3.62 22.00
C ILE A 367 -10.31 -5.07 22.09
N PRO A 368 -11.17 -6.08 21.85
CA PRO A 368 -10.71 -7.46 21.74
C PRO A 368 -9.80 -7.60 20.52
N THR A 369 -8.65 -8.26 20.68
CA THR A 369 -7.74 -8.50 19.54
C THR A 369 -8.20 -9.67 18.68
N TYR A 370 -8.97 -10.59 19.27
CA TYR A 370 -9.25 -11.91 18.71
C TYR A 370 -7.98 -12.62 18.21
N GLY A 371 -6.87 -12.41 18.93
CA GLY A 371 -5.59 -13.04 18.63
C GLY A 371 -4.80 -12.37 17.50
N LYS A 372 -5.23 -11.20 16.99
CA LYS A 372 -4.57 -10.50 15.87
C LYS A 372 -4.27 -9.02 16.21
N ILE A 373 -3.05 -8.59 15.88
CA ILE A 373 -2.63 -7.18 15.85
C ILE A 373 -2.45 -6.78 14.39
N PHE A 374 -3.20 -5.77 13.96
CA PHE A 374 -3.10 -5.26 12.59
C PHE A 374 -2.12 -4.09 12.49
N LYS A 375 -1.42 -4.01 11.36
CA LYS A 375 -0.39 -3.02 11.05
C LYS A 375 -0.51 -2.59 9.59
N ILE A 376 -0.26 -1.31 9.34
CA ILE A 376 -0.27 -0.75 7.98
C ILE A 376 1.14 -0.87 7.39
N ILE A 377 1.23 -1.15 6.09
CA ILE A 377 2.46 -1.24 5.30
C ILE A 377 2.28 -0.56 3.95
N ASP A 378 3.36 -0.49 3.17
CA ASP A 378 3.40 0.07 1.82
C ASP A 378 3.20 1.58 1.73
N PHE A 379 4.25 2.31 2.10
CA PHE A 379 4.19 3.77 2.21
C PHE A 379 4.72 4.49 0.97
N GLY A 380 4.81 3.80 -0.18
CA GLY A 380 5.37 4.35 -1.42
C GLY A 380 4.69 5.63 -1.87
N ARG A 381 3.35 5.66 -1.82
CA ARG A 381 2.53 6.83 -2.16
C ARG A 381 2.19 7.74 -0.98
N SER A 382 2.77 7.50 0.20
CA SER A 382 2.41 8.26 1.40
C SER A 382 2.83 9.74 1.30
N ILE A 383 2.03 10.61 1.91
CA ILE A 383 2.35 12.03 2.08
C ILE A 383 2.29 12.35 3.56
N PHE A 384 3.39 12.88 4.11
CA PHE A 384 3.48 13.16 5.55
C PHE A 384 4.53 14.22 5.87
N SER A 385 4.53 14.70 7.10
CA SER A 385 5.50 15.66 7.61
C SER A 385 6.29 15.05 8.77
N LEU A 386 7.63 15.14 8.69
CA LEU A 386 8.55 14.75 9.76
C LEU A 386 9.51 15.91 10.02
N ASN A 387 9.55 16.41 11.26
CA ASN A 387 10.33 17.60 11.64
C ASN A 387 10.14 18.81 10.70
N GLU A 388 8.90 19.16 10.38
CA GLU A 388 8.56 20.26 9.46
C GLU A 388 8.95 20.03 7.99
N HIS A 389 9.63 18.93 7.65
CA HIS A 389 9.89 18.54 6.27
C HIS A 389 8.71 17.73 5.71
N LEU A 390 8.21 18.15 4.55
CA LEU A 390 7.21 17.42 3.79
C LEU A 390 7.88 16.29 3.00
N PHE A 391 7.33 15.09 3.14
CA PHE A 391 7.64 13.91 2.36
C PHE A 391 6.48 13.66 1.42
N ILE A 392 6.81 13.57 0.13
CA ILE A 392 5.89 13.32 -0.97
C ILE A 392 6.63 12.48 -2.00
N SER A 393 5.97 11.44 -2.51
CA SER A 393 6.53 10.59 -3.57
C SER A 393 6.65 11.35 -4.88
N ASP A 394 7.69 11.06 -5.63
CA ASP A 394 7.81 11.50 -7.01
C ASP A 394 6.89 10.73 -7.96
N ASP A 395 6.18 9.68 -7.50
CA ASP A 395 5.07 9.07 -8.23
C ASP A 395 4.00 10.10 -8.63
N PHE A 396 3.83 11.17 -7.85
CA PHE A 396 2.86 12.24 -8.13
C PHE A 396 3.38 13.31 -9.11
N CYS A 397 4.61 13.17 -9.60
CA CYS A 397 5.16 14.06 -10.63
C CYS A 397 4.61 13.71 -12.02
N GLU A 398 4.64 14.69 -12.92
CA GLU A 398 4.19 14.55 -14.30
C GLU A 398 4.81 13.33 -15.00
N GLY A 399 3.97 12.46 -15.56
CA GLY A 399 4.38 11.25 -16.29
C GLY A 399 4.82 10.05 -15.44
N ASN A 400 4.65 10.08 -14.12
CA ASN A 400 4.87 8.93 -13.23
C ASN A 400 3.54 8.29 -12.79
N ASP A 401 3.63 7.17 -12.07
CA ASP A 401 2.51 6.26 -11.77
C ASP A 401 1.26 6.89 -11.19
N ALA A 402 1.38 7.94 -10.37
CA ALA A 402 0.26 8.60 -9.70
C ALA A 402 0.13 10.08 -10.14
N ASP A 403 0.57 10.40 -11.35
CA ASP A 403 0.37 11.72 -11.96
C ASP A 403 -1.11 12.12 -11.89
N THR A 404 -1.36 13.42 -11.87
CA THR A 404 -2.67 14.07 -11.81
C THR A 404 -3.47 13.91 -10.51
N GLN A 405 -3.12 12.96 -9.64
CA GLN A 405 -3.83 12.76 -8.37
C GLN A 405 -3.78 14.02 -7.49
N TYR A 406 -2.65 14.72 -7.47
CA TYR A 406 -2.42 15.92 -6.67
C TYR A 406 -1.74 17.02 -7.48
N ASN A 407 -2.02 18.29 -7.17
CA ASN A 407 -1.44 19.45 -7.88
C ASN A 407 -1.09 20.61 -6.92
N PHE A 408 -0.71 20.28 -5.68
CA PHE A 408 -0.32 21.25 -4.64
C PHE A 408 1.20 21.33 -4.47
N PRO A 409 1.76 22.47 -4.00
CA PRO A 409 3.20 22.59 -3.79
C PRO A 409 3.78 21.50 -2.88
N PRO A 410 4.91 20.88 -3.26
CA PRO A 410 5.84 21.32 -4.30
C PRO A 410 5.59 20.73 -5.70
N LEU A 411 4.49 20.00 -5.90
CA LEU A 411 4.07 19.55 -7.23
C LEU A 411 3.67 20.75 -8.11
N SER A 412 3.68 20.55 -9.43
CA SER A 412 3.33 21.58 -10.40
C SER A 412 1.91 22.09 -10.18
N GLU A 413 1.76 23.39 -9.89
CA GLU A 413 0.45 24.04 -9.85
C GLU A 413 -0.10 24.20 -11.29
N LYS A 414 -1.19 23.49 -11.62
CA LYS A 414 -1.91 23.71 -12.88
C LYS A 414 -2.75 24.99 -12.75
N THR A 415 -2.42 26.00 -13.56
CA THR A 415 -2.88 27.40 -13.38
C THR A 415 -4.39 27.66 -13.54
N ASN A 416 -5.22 26.65 -13.84
CA ASN A 416 -6.67 26.79 -14.04
C ASN A 416 -7.53 25.67 -13.44
N GLU A 417 -6.95 24.77 -12.64
CA GLU A 417 -7.68 23.64 -12.03
C GLU A 417 -7.83 23.85 -10.51
N PRO A 418 -8.88 23.26 -9.87
CA PRO A 418 -8.96 23.22 -8.42
C PRO A 418 -7.69 22.57 -7.82
N ILE A 419 -7.15 23.18 -6.76
CA ILE A 419 -6.01 22.59 -6.06
C ILE A 419 -6.49 21.39 -5.25
N VAL A 420 -5.94 20.22 -5.56
CA VAL A 420 -6.18 18.93 -4.90
C VAL A 420 -5.11 18.72 -3.85
N TYR A 421 -5.50 18.81 -2.58
CA TYR A 421 -4.66 18.49 -1.43
C TYR A 421 -4.93 17.06 -0.95
N PRO A 422 -3.96 16.43 -0.23
CA PRO A 422 -4.21 15.18 0.45
C PRO A 422 -5.36 15.31 1.46
N ASN A 423 -6.21 14.29 1.53
CA ASN A 423 -7.43 14.31 2.33
C ASN A 423 -7.37 13.21 3.40
N PHE A 424 -7.59 13.56 4.67
CA PHE A 424 -7.57 12.57 5.76
C PHE A 424 -8.71 11.54 5.72
N SER A 425 -9.74 11.76 4.91
CA SER A 425 -10.77 10.75 4.63
C SER A 425 -10.32 9.71 3.62
N PHE A 426 -9.29 10.03 2.82
CA PHE A 426 -8.88 9.24 1.67
C PHE A 426 -8.60 7.79 2.04
N ASP A 427 -7.80 7.57 3.08
CA ASP A 427 -7.35 6.24 3.48
C ASP A 427 -8.51 5.31 3.87
N LEU A 428 -9.48 5.80 4.64
CA LEU A 428 -10.65 4.98 5.03
C LEU A 428 -11.64 4.82 3.87
N THR A 429 -11.76 5.81 2.99
CA THR A 429 -12.57 5.68 1.78
C THR A 429 -11.99 4.61 0.84
N ARG A 430 -10.68 4.63 0.54
CA ARG A 430 -10.00 3.58 -0.25
C ARG A 430 -10.11 2.22 0.40
N LEU A 431 -9.90 2.14 1.71
CA LEU A 431 -10.04 0.88 2.43
C LEU A 431 -11.46 0.32 2.37
N SER A 432 -12.49 1.18 2.41
CA SER A 432 -13.87 0.71 2.26
C SER A 432 -14.15 0.12 0.88
N ILE A 433 -13.50 0.62 -0.18
CA ILE A 433 -13.70 0.12 -1.54
C ILE A 433 -13.25 -1.35 -1.61
N SER A 434 -12.06 -1.66 -1.09
CA SER A 434 -11.55 -3.05 -1.12
C SER A 434 -12.18 -3.97 -0.06
N LEU A 435 -12.87 -3.41 0.94
CA LEU A 435 -13.45 -4.20 2.03
C LEU A 435 -14.91 -4.58 1.82
N ILE A 436 -15.73 -3.66 1.32
CA ILE A 436 -17.18 -3.72 1.58
C ILE A 436 -17.82 -4.96 0.94
N GLU A 437 -17.39 -5.36 -0.25
CA GLU A 437 -17.94 -6.53 -0.95
C GLU A 437 -17.48 -7.84 -0.31
N GLY A 438 -16.19 -7.98 0.01
CA GLY A 438 -15.68 -9.18 0.69
C GLY A 438 -16.27 -9.37 2.09
N LEU A 439 -16.53 -8.26 2.81
CA LEU A 439 -17.16 -8.29 4.13
C LEU A 439 -18.66 -8.55 4.09
N PHE A 440 -19.34 -8.02 3.08
CA PHE A 440 -20.79 -8.05 2.90
C PHE A 440 -21.13 -8.37 1.43
N PRO A 441 -21.00 -9.65 1.02
CA PRO A 441 -21.31 -10.05 -0.36
C PRO A 441 -22.76 -9.75 -0.73
N GLU A 442 -23.66 -9.80 0.25
CA GLU A 442 -25.02 -9.29 0.14
C GLU A 442 -25.22 -8.13 1.12
N LYS A 443 -25.88 -7.06 0.64
CA LYS A 443 -26.24 -5.93 1.49
C LYS A 443 -27.10 -6.40 2.68
N PRO A 444 -26.73 -6.08 3.95
CA PRO A 444 -27.53 -6.44 5.10
C PRO A 444 -28.92 -5.79 5.08
N ARG A 445 -29.91 -6.45 5.70
CA ARG A 445 -31.30 -5.97 5.70
C ARG A 445 -31.43 -4.56 6.28
N ASP A 446 -32.30 -3.76 5.67
CA ASP A 446 -32.67 -2.44 6.17
C ASP A 446 -33.23 -2.52 7.60
N ARG A 447 -32.90 -1.52 8.42
CA ARG A 447 -33.45 -1.34 9.76
C ARG A 447 -34.91 -0.84 9.69
N LEU A 448 -35.73 -1.22 10.67
CA LEU A 448 -37.07 -0.65 10.81
C LEU A 448 -36.98 0.85 11.10
N ASN A 449 -37.74 1.66 10.36
CA ASN A 449 -37.66 3.14 10.41
C ASN A 449 -36.25 3.68 10.13
N ALA A 450 -35.50 3.00 9.26
CA ALA A 450 -34.16 3.39 8.87
C ALA A 450 -34.10 4.81 8.29
N LYS A 451 -33.05 5.54 8.68
CA LYS A 451 -32.67 6.78 8.01
C LYS A 451 -32.11 6.45 6.63
N ILE A 452 -32.24 7.40 5.71
CA ILE A 452 -31.58 7.33 4.40
C ILE A 452 -30.10 7.66 4.63
N LEU A 453 -29.21 6.79 4.16
CA LEU A 453 -27.76 7.00 4.15
C LEU A 453 -27.33 7.76 2.90
N SER A 454 -27.82 7.33 1.74
CA SER A 454 -27.61 8.02 0.46
C SER A 454 -28.87 7.91 -0.41
N LYS A 455 -29.07 8.90 -1.27
CA LYS A 455 -30.22 8.96 -2.18
C LYS A 455 -29.78 9.57 -3.50
N GLU A 456 -29.87 8.75 -4.53
CA GLU A 456 -29.58 9.10 -5.91
C GLU A 456 -30.76 8.68 -6.79
N LYS A 457 -30.69 9.00 -8.07
CA LYS A 457 -31.72 8.60 -9.02
C LYS A 457 -31.72 7.08 -9.12
N GLY A 458 -32.89 6.45 -8.93
CA GLY A 458 -33.02 4.98 -8.97
C GLY A 458 -32.48 4.23 -7.74
N ARG A 459 -31.60 4.83 -6.92
CA ARG A 459 -30.94 4.16 -5.79
C ARG A 459 -31.18 4.88 -4.46
N ILE A 460 -31.80 4.19 -3.50
CA ILE A 460 -31.96 4.68 -2.12
C ILE A 460 -31.34 3.67 -1.18
N VAL A 461 -30.26 4.05 -0.51
CA VAL A 461 -29.63 3.21 0.52
C VAL A 461 -30.03 3.73 1.89
N LYS A 462 -30.57 2.84 2.71
CA LYS A 462 -31.01 3.13 4.08
C LYS A 462 -30.10 2.44 5.08
N GLU A 463 -30.12 2.92 6.33
CA GLU A 463 -29.47 2.26 7.44
C GLU A 463 -29.89 0.79 7.52
N THR A 464 -28.91 -0.10 7.53
CA THR A 464 -29.10 -1.53 7.72
C THR A 464 -29.02 -1.90 9.20
N ILE A 465 -29.30 -3.16 9.52
CA ILE A 465 -29.08 -3.69 10.86
C ILE A 465 -27.60 -3.70 11.26
N SER A 466 -26.69 -3.80 10.30
CA SER A 466 -25.24 -3.80 10.52
C SER A 466 -24.73 -2.37 10.66
N ASP A 467 -24.34 -2.00 11.88
CA ASP A 467 -23.70 -0.71 12.13
C ASP A 467 -22.32 -0.62 11.46
N LEU A 468 -21.67 -1.77 11.19
CA LEU A 468 -20.41 -1.84 10.47
C LEU A 468 -20.61 -1.50 8.98
N TYR A 469 -21.55 -2.17 8.30
CA TYR A 469 -21.90 -1.87 6.90
C TYR A 469 -22.28 -0.40 6.73
N ASN A 470 -23.12 0.13 7.63
CA ASN A 470 -23.53 1.53 7.57
C ASN A 470 -22.35 2.51 7.64
N MET A 471 -21.33 2.20 8.45
CA MET A 471 -20.13 3.04 8.58
C MET A 471 -19.28 2.97 7.31
N LEU A 472 -19.01 1.76 6.79
CA LEU A 472 -18.26 1.56 5.55
C LEU A 472 -18.97 2.26 4.37
N TRP A 473 -20.27 2.05 4.22
CA TRP A 473 -21.06 2.72 3.19
C TRP A 473 -20.94 4.24 3.25
N LEU A 474 -21.01 4.84 4.45
CA LEU A 474 -20.86 6.29 4.60
C LEU A 474 -19.47 6.81 4.19
N TRP A 475 -18.41 6.01 4.29
CA TRP A 475 -17.08 6.40 3.81
C TRP A 475 -17.00 6.49 2.29
N LEU A 476 -17.92 5.81 1.59
CA LEU A 476 -18.06 5.80 0.13
C LEU A 476 -19.02 6.89 -0.39
N ILE A 477 -19.54 7.73 0.50
CA ILE A 477 -20.45 8.83 0.14
C ILE A 477 -19.68 10.14 0.12
N ASP A 478 -19.79 10.88 -0.98
CA ASP A 478 -19.19 12.19 -1.15
C ASP A 478 -19.99 13.30 -0.44
N GLU A 479 -19.48 14.52 -0.48
CA GLU A 479 -20.14 15.68 0.15
C GLU A 479 -21.50 16.06 -0.45
N LYS A 480 -21.83 15.58 -1.66
CA LYS A 480 -23.14 15.78 -2.31
C LYS A 480 -24.15 14.71 -1.90
N GLY A 481 -23.71 13.67 -1.20
CA GLY A 481 -24.56 12.55 -0.78
C GLY A 481 -24.63 11.43 -1.83
N GLU A 482 -23.73 11.45 -2.80
CA GLU A 482 -23.63 10.50 -3.92
C GLU A 482 -22.59 9.42 -3.61
N ASN A 483 -22.82 8.20 -4.10
CA ASN A 483 -21.84 7.12 -3.94
C ASN A 483 -20.70 7.27 -4.95
N ILE A 484 -19.50 6.81 -4.60
CA ILE A 484 -18.32 6.90 -5.49
C ILE A 484 -18.06 5.64 -6.33
N LEU A 485 -18.80 4.56 -6.11
CA LEU A 485 -18.53 3.28 -6.76
C LEU A 485 -19.19 3.21 -8.15
N PHE A 486 -20.51 3.46 -8.20
CA PHE A 486 -21.31 3.17 -9.38
C PHE A 486 -22.22 4.32 -9.80
N ASP A 487 -22.40 4.49 -11.11
CA ASP A 487 -23.31 5.46 -11.71
C ASP A 487 -24.79 5.01 -11.65
N ASP A 488 -25.67 5.72 -12.37
CA ASP A 488 -27.10 5.41 -12.49
C ASP A 488 -27.39 4.08 -13.22
N ASN A 489 -26.42 3.55 -13.99
CA ASN A 489 -26.54 2.36 -14.82
C ASN A 489 -25.75 1.15 -14.25
N ASP A 490 -25.27 1.25 -13.01
CA ASP A 490 -24.42 0.25 -12.35
C ASP A 490 -23.03 0.07 -13.00
N TYR A 491 -22.55 1.04 -13.80
CA TYR A 491 -21.17 1.08 -14.25
C TYR A 491 -20.27 1.78 -13.23
N GLU A 492 -18.97 1.47 -13.25
CA GLU A 492 -17.97 2.20 -12.47
C GLU A 492 -18.08 3.70 -12.72
N ARG A 493 -18.18 4.47 -11.63
CA ARG A 493 -18.46 5.91 -11.72
C ARG A 493 -17.25 6.74 -12.13
N PHE A 494 -16.09 6.36 -11.62
CA PHE A 494 -14.84 7.10 -11.81
C PHE A 494 -13.75 6.10 -12.21
N PRO A 495 -13.49 5.95 -13.52
CA PRO A 495 -12.40 5.09 -13.98
C PRO A 495 -11.04 5.68 -13.60
N ASP A 496 -10.03 4.81 -13.47
CA ASP A 496 -8.62 5.17 -13.29
C ASP A 496 -8.38 6.11 -12.08
N PHE A 497 -7.43 7.04 -12.21
CA PHE A 497 -7.13 8.05 -11.18
C PHE A 497 -8.25 9.07 -10.95
N GLN A 498 -9.33 9.09 -11.74
CA GLN A 498 -10.46 9.99 -11.48
C GLN A 498 -11.07 9.70 -10.11
N LEU A 499 -11.10 8.43 -9.70
CA LEU A 499 -11.60 8.03 -8.37
C LEU A 499 -10.72 8.64 -7.27
N TYR A 500 -9.40 8.58 -7.43
CA TYR A 500 -8.44 9.11 -6.47
C TYR A 500 -8.58 10.64 -6.32
N VAL A 501 -8.69 11.37 -7.44
CA VAL A 501 -8.94 12.82 -7.44
C VAL A 501 -10.29 13.14 -6.79
N HIS A 502 -11.35 12.38 -7.11
CA HIS A 502 -12.70 12.60 -6.56
C HIS A 502 -12.74 12.37 -5.05
N ILE A 503 -12.13 11.29 -4.55
CA ILE A 503 -12.02 11.03 -3.10
C ILE A 503 -11.32 12.19 -2.41
N SER A 504 -10.19 12.65 -2.97
CA SER A 504 -9.41 13.75 -2.40
C SER A 504 -10.21 15.04 -2.29
N LEU A 505 -10.99 15.39 -3.32
CA LEU A 505 -11.77 16.62 -3.36
C LEU A 505 -13.06 16.55 -2.52
N HIS A 506 -13.79 15.43 -2.59
CA HIS A 506 -15.21 15.40 -2.25
C HIS A 506 -15.58 14.47 -1.09
N CYS A 507 -14.74 13.48 -0.72
CA CYS A 507 -15.04 12.57 0.38
C CYS A 507 -14.62 13.14 1.74
N LYS A 508 -15.56 13.28 2.67
CA LYS A 508 -15.33 13.91 4.00
C LYS A 508 -15.77 13.05 5.19
N ASN A 509 -16.41 11.92 4.92
CA ASN A 509 -17.02 11.08 5.94
C ASN A 509 -16.01 10.12 6.61
N GLY A 510 -14.88 9.86 5.95
CA GLY A 510 -13.87 8.87 6.34
C GLY A 510 -12.77 9.39 7.26
N VAL A 511 -12.90 10.53 7.96
CA VAL A 511 -11.80 11.03 8.81
C VAL A 511 -11.62 10.11 10.05
N PRO A 512 -10.47 9.44 10.25
CA PRO A 512 -10.25 8.44 11.31
C PRO A 512 -10.64 8.86 12.73
N LYS A 513 -10.21 10.05 13.18
CA LYS A 513 -10.50 10.53 14.55
C LYS A 513 -12.00 10.65 14.83
N ASP A 514 -12.79 10.93 13.79
CA ASP A 514 -14.24 11.10 13.91
C ASP A 514 -14.94 9.74 13.95
N GLN A 515 -14.31 8.69 13.40
CA GLN A 515 -14.85 7.34 13.41
C GLN A 515 -14.89 6.71 14.79
N LEU A 516 -14.04 7.14 15.73
CA LEU A 516 -14.03 6.66 17.12
C LEU A 516 -15.39 6.83 17.85
N LYS A 517 -16.25 7.73 17.36
CA LYS A 517 -17.57 8.03 17.95
C LYS A 517 -18.71 7.24 17.28
N GLN A 518 -18.41 6.45 16.25
CA GLN A 518 -19.41 5.72 15.49
C GLN A 518 -20.12 4.68 16.35
N LYS A 519 -21.38 4.40 15.98
CA LYS A 519 -22.28 3.54 16.76
C LYS A 519 -21.69 2.13 16.97
N VAL A 520 -21.03 1.58 15.95
CA VAL A 520 -20.39 0.27 15.96
C VAL A 520 -19.36 0.11 17.08
N PHE A 521 -18.70 1.19 17.51
CA PHE A 521 -17.64 1.14 18.52
C PHE A 521 -18.09 1.50 19.94
N LYS A 522 -19.34 1.94 20.12
CA LYS A 522 -19.87 2.29 21.46
C LYS A 522 -19.79 1.13 22.45
N LYS A 523 -19.91 -0.11 21.95
CA LYS A 523 -19.79 -1.34 22.75
C LYS A 523 -18.40 -1.52 23.40
N TYR A 524 -17.36 -0.88 22.85
CA TYR A 524 -16.00 -0.97 23.37
C TYR A 524 -15.66 0.11 24.41
N MET A 525 -16.51 1.11 24.60
CA MET A 525 -16.26 2.18 25.59
C MET A 525 -16.42 1.63 27.01
N ILE A 526 -15.42 1.87 27.88
CA ILE A 526 -15.44 1.44 29.28
C ILE A 526 -15.20 2.61 30.24
N LYS A 527 -15.51 2.39 31.53
CA LYS A 527 -15.15 3.30 32.63
C LYS A 527 -13.78 2.92 33.19
N ASP A 528 -13.02 3.90 33.67
CA ASP A 528 -11.66 3.74 34.22
C ASP A 528 -11.53 2.61 35.26
N ILE A 529 -12.56 2.42 36.10
CA ILE A 529 -12.58 1.39 37.16
C ILE A 529 -12.47 -0.06 36.63
N ASN A 530 -12.68 -0.27 35.32
CA ASN A 530 -12.65 -1.59 34.70
C ASN A 530 -11.30 -1.94 34.04
N ILE A 531 -10.28 -1.10 34.22
CA ILE A 531 -8.94 -1.32 33.64
C ILE A 531 -8.09 -2.14 34.62
N PRO A 532 -7.52 -3.28 34.19
CA PRO A 532 -6.60 -4.03 35.03
C PRO A 532 -5.38 -3.17 35.41
N LYS A 533 -4.83 -3.39 36.60
CA LYS A 533 -3.59 -2.70 37.03
C LYS A 533 -2.46 -2.96 36.02
N ASP A 534 -1.63 -1.94 35.81
CA ASP A 534 -0.46 -1.97 34.92
C ASP A 534 -0.78 -2.19 33.43
N THR A 535 -2.04 -2.00 33.03
CA THR A 535 -2.44 -2.05 31.62
C THR A 535 -1.89 -0.84 30.86
N LYS A 536 -1.19 -1.09 29.75
CA LYS A 536 -0.78 -0.04 28.81
C LYS A 536 -2.01 0.59 28.17
N LEU A 537 -2.11 1.92 28.27
CA LEU A 537 -3.11 2.72 27.56
C LEU A 537 -2.43 3.41 26.37
N TYR A 538 -2.83 3.04 25.16
CA TYR A 538 -2.35 3.68 23.95
C TYR A 538 -3.10 4.99 23.70
N SER A 539 -2.39 6.12 23.63
CA SER A 539 -2.99 7.43 23.39
C SER A 539 -3.41 7.56 21.93
N LEU A 540 -4.64 8.04 21.69
CA LEU A 540 -5.14 8.39 20.36
C LEU A 540 -4.89 9.86 20.00
N TYR A 541 -4.40 10.67 20.95
CA TYR A 541 -4.04 12.08 20.74
C TYR A 541 -5.16 13.01 20.24
N VAL A 542 -6.43 12.60 20.42
CA VAL A 542 -7.64 13.32 20.00
C VAL A 542 -8.68 13.44 21.09
#